data_AF-A0A5M3N2Y8-F1
#
_entry.id   AF-A0A5M3N2Y8-F1
#
_cell.length_a   1.000
_cell.length_b   1.000
_cell.length_c   1.000
_cell.angle_alpha   90.00
_cell.angle_beta   90.00
_cell.angle_gamma   90.00
#
_symmetry.space_group_name_H-M   'P 1'
#
loop_
_entity.id
_entity.type
_entity.pdbx_description
1 polymer ?
#
loop_
_entity_poly.entity_id
_entity_poly.type
_entity_poly.pdbx_seq_one_letter_code
_entity_poly.pdbx_strand_id
1 'polypeptide(L)'
;YAEVWYYFLARIRDTNKGFAMVSVYGRPKLTLRQESLDTIHACQYCGDANLLVVDVECIRSVVAMLPHRFPGRPDDENLSFAVDK
;
A
#
# COMPACT_ATOMS: atom_id res chain seq x y z
N TYR A 1 3.22 0.86 -2.30
CA TYR A 1 2.38 1.22 -1.15
C TYR A 1 2.04 -0.04 -0.38
N ALA A 2 1.76 0.07 0.92
CA ALA A 2 1.34 -1.06 1.74
C ALA A 2 0.35 -0.57 2.81
N GLU A 3 -0.66 -1.38 3.13
CA GLU A 3 -1.57 -1.18 4.26
C GLU A 3 -0.91 -1.75 5.50
N VAL A 4 -0.74 -0.94 6.55
CA VAL A 4 -0.23 -1.44 7.83
C VAL A 4 -1.38 -2.05 8.60
N TRP A 5 -1.25 -3.33 8.98
CA TRP A 5 -2.25 -4.04 9.76
C TRP A 5 -2.02 -3.85 11.25
N TYR A 6 -0.78 -4.06 11.69
CA TYR A 6 -0.38 -3.83 13.07
C TYR A 6 1.13 -3.64 13.19
N TYR A 7 1.52 -2.93 14.24
CA TYR A 7 2.90 -2.81 14.68
C TYR A 7 3.15 -3.78 15.83
N PHE A 8 4.37 -4.29 15.93
CA PHE A 8 4.76 -5.16 17.04
C PHE A 8 6.25 -5.02 17.36
N LEU A 9 6.60 -5.36 18.60
CA LEU A 9 7.98 -5.49 19.02
C LEU A 9 8.38 -6.96 18.95
N ALA A 10 9.56 -7.24 18.39
CA ALA A 10 10.16 -8.57 18.44
C ALA A 10 11.62 -8.48 18.87
N ARG A 11 12.08 -9.50 19.60
CA ARG A 11 13.47 -9.58 20.04
C ARG A 11 14.30 -10.31 18.99
N ILE A 12 15.22 -9.60 18.36
CA ILE A 12 16.16 -10.16 17.37
C ILE A 12 17.58 -10.01 17.93
N ARG A 13 18.26 -11.14 18.17
CA ARG A 13 19.63 -11.17 18.74
C ARG A 13 19.76 -10.28 19.99
N ASP A 14 18.87 -10.50 20.94
CA ASP A 14 18.76 -9.78 22.23
C ASP A 14 18.45 -8.27 22.16
N THR A 15 18.19 -7.73 20.97
CA THR A 15 17.72 -6.35 20.79
C THR A 15 16.22 -6.36 20.50
N ASN A 16 15.44 -5.57 21.24
CA ASN A 16 14.05 -5.31 20.89
C ASN A 16 14.01 -4.38 19.68
N LYS A 17 13.34 -4.82 18.61
CA LYS A 17 13.15 -4.04 17.39
C LYS A 17 11.67 -3.91 17.06
N GLY A 18 11.32 -2.78 16.45
CA GLY A 18 9.98 -2.52 15.95
C GLY A 18 9.78 -3.10 14.55
N PHE A 19 8.65 -3.75 14.34
CA PHE A 19 8.24 -4.27 13.05
C PHE A 19 6.80 -3.88 12.76
N ALA A 20 6.44 -3.91 11.48
CA ALA A 20 5.07 -3.77 11.01
C ALA A 20 4.70 -4.99 10.16
N MET A 21 3.51 -5.55 10.40
CA MET A 21 2.85 -6.42 9.44
C MET A 21 2.14 -5.54 8.43
N VAL A 22 2.44 -5.74 7.15
CA VAL A 22 1.89 -4.93 6.07
C VAL A 22 1.33 -5.81 4.96
N SER A 23 0.22 -5.39 4.36
CA SER A 23 -0.28 -5.93 3.10
C SER A 23 0.19 -5.04 1.96
N VAL A 24 1.00 -5.58 1.05
CA VAL A 24 1.57 -4.81 -0.06
C VAL A 24 0.58 -4.71 -1.22
N TYR A 25 0.28 -3.47 -1.61
CA TYR A 25 -0.54 -3.19 -2.79
C TYR A 25 0.15 -3.64 -4.07
N GLY A 26 -0.64 -3.97 -5.09
CA GLY A 26 -0.14 -4.28 -6.43
C GLY A 26 0.58 -3.12 -7.10
N ARG A 27 1.10 -3.37 -8.30
CA ARG A 27 1.78 -2.31 -9.07
C ARG A 27 0.79 -1.19 -9.46
N PRO A 28 1.26 0.06 -9.58
CA PRO A 28 0.41 1.16 -10.00
C PRO A 28 -0.16 0.92 -11.40
N LYS A 29 -1.45 1.19 -11.59
CA LYS A 29 -2.10 1.09 -12.90
C LYS A 29 -1.63 2.24 -13.79
N LEU A 30 -0.74 1.91 -14.74
CA LEU A 30 -0.08 2.90 -15.61
C LEU A 30 -1.07 3.71 -16.45
N THR A 31 -2.18 3.11 -16.89
CA THR A 31 -3.20 3.81 -17.70
C THR A 31 -3.87 4.94 -16.93
N LEU A 32 -4.29 4.70 -15.68
CA LEU A 32 -4.85 5.73 -14.80
C LEU A 32 -3.84 6.87 -14.55
N ARG A 33 -2.58 6.50 -14.34
CA ARG A 33 -1.52 7.47 -14.09
C ARG A 33 -1.26 8.36 -15.32
N GLN A 34 -1.22 7.78 -16.51
CA GLN A 34 -1.01 8.53 -17.75
C GLN A 34 -2.19 9.45 -18.10
N GLU A 35 -3.41 8.94 -18.02
CA GLU A 35 -4.62 9.72 -18.34
C GLU A 35 -4.86 10.87 -17.35
N SER A 36 -4.41 10.73 -16.11
CA SER A 36 -4.51 11.77 -15.09
C SER A 36 -3.30 12.71 -15.03
N LEU A 37 -2.39 12.66 -16.01
CA LEU A 37 -1.16 13.46 -16.01
C LEU A 37 -0.38 13.31 -14.70
N ASP A 38 -0.12 12.06 -14.31
CA ASP A 38 0.59 11.66 -13.09
C ASP A 38 -0.10 12.01 -11.76
N THR A 39 -1.35 12.50 -11.79
CA THR A 39 -2.08 12.90 -10.58
C THR A 39 -2.63 11.71 -9.79
N ILE A 40 -3.12 10.66 -10.48
CA ILE A 40 -3.74 9.51 -9.83
C ILE A 40 -2.74 8.36 -9.73
N HIS A 41 -2.42 7.98 -8.49
CA HIS A 41 -1.58 6.83 -8.19
C HIS A 41 -2.40 5.68 -7.60
N ALA A 42 -3.11 4.96 -8.47
CA ALA A 42 -3.98 3.83 -8.09
C ALA A 42 -3.25 2.48 -8.15
N CYS A 43 -3.38 1.69 -7.09
CA CYS A 43 -2.81 0.36 -6.95
C CYS A 43 -3.90 -0.65 -6.57
N GLN A 44 -3.74 -1.91 -6.98
CA GLN A 44 -4.66 -2.99 -6.60
C GLN A 44 -4.53 -3.33 -5.12
N TYR A 45 -5.67 -3.45 -4.43
CA TYR A 45 -5.73 -3.98 -3.07
C TYR A 45 -5.60 -5.50 -3.10
N CYS A 46 -4.56 -6.03 -2.43
CA CYS A 46 -4.24 -7.47 -2.45
C CYS A 46 -4.67 -8.23 -1.19
N GLY A 47 -5.25 -7.57 -0.18
CA GLY A 47 -5.70 -8.23 1.05
C GLY A 47 -4.58 -9.01 1.75
N ASP A 48 -4.84 -10.24 2.15
CA ASP A 48 -3.87 -11.12 2.81
C ASP A 48 -2.93 -11.86 1.83
N ALA A 49 -3.13 -11.72 0.52
CA ALA A 49 -2.35 -12.46 -0.47
C ALA A 49 -0.89 -11.98 -0.59
N ASN A 50 -0.55 -10.83 0.01
CA ASN A 50 0.78 -10.22 -0.11
C ASN A 50 1.26 -9.60 1.22
N LEU A 51 1.26 -10.41 2.28
CA LEU A 51 1.69 -10.01 3.61
C LEU A 51 3.21 -10.06 3.77
N LEU A 52 3.77 -8.99 4.32
CA LEU A 52 5.20 -8.89 4.66
C LEU A 52 5.37 -8.34 6.07
N VAL A 53 6.43 -8.78 6.74
CA VAL A 53 6.96 -8.13 7.94
C VAL A 53 8.10 -7.22 7.51
N VAL A 54 8.00 -5.94 7.84
CA VAL A 54 9.05 -4.94 7.57
C VAL A 54 9.55 -4.33 8.87
N ASP A 55 10.84 -3.97 8.90
CA ASP A 55 11.36 -3.09 9.95
C ASP A 55 10.65 -1.74 9.84
N VAL A 56 10.20 -1.17 10.97
CA VAL A 56 9.50 0.13 10.97
C VAL A 56 10.38 1.24 10.41
N GLU A 57 11.71 1.13 10.51
CA GLU A 57 12.65 2.12 9.96
C GLU A 57 12.65 2.15 8.42
N CYS A 58 12.10 1.12 7.76
CA CYS A 58 11.94 1.10 6.31
C CYS A 58 10.70 1.90 5.83
N ILE A 59 9.79 2.28 6.73
CA ILE A 59 8.60 3.06 6.39
C ILE A 59 9.01 4.52 6.19
N ARG A 60 8.94 5.00 4.94
CA ARG A 60 9.36 6.36 4.58
C ARG A 60 8.31 7.43 4.86
N SER A 61 7.03 7.08 4.72
CA SER A 61 5.89 7.97 4.92
C SER A 61 4.64 7.13 5.15
N VAL A 62 3.64 7.72 5.81
CA VAL A 62 2.30 7.15 5.97
C VAL A 62 1.33 8.04 5.22
N VAL A 63 0.64 7.45 4.26
CA VAL A 63 -0.29 8.14 3.36
C VAL A 63 -1.66 7.49 3.44
N ALA A 64 -2.71 8.22 3.07
CA ALA A 64 -4.03 7.63 2.96
C ALA A 64 -4.15 6.89 1.62
N MET A 65 -4.53 5.61 1.67
CA MET A 65 -4.90 4.83 0.48
C MET A 65 -6.41 4.70 0.45
N LEU A 66 -7.09 5.44 -0.43
CA LEU A 66 -8.55 5.46 -0.49
C LEU A 66 -9.08 4.43 -1.49
N PRO A 67 -9.94 3.49 -1.07
CA PRO A 67 -10.63 2.60 -2.00
C PRO A 67 -11.48 3.40 -2.99
N HIS A 68 -11.35 3.09 -4.27
CA HIS A 68 -12.09 3.78 -5.32
C HIS A 68 -12.38 2.86 -6.50
N ARG A 69 -13.63 2.89 -6.95
CA ARG A 69 -14.03 2.28 -8.22
C ARG A 69 -13.95 3.33 -9.31
N PHE A 70 -13.32 3.00 -10.42
CA PHE A 70 -13.18 3.90 -11.57
C PHE A 70 -14.22 3.49 -12.63
N PRO A 71 -15.46 4.03 -12.58
CA PRO A 71 -16.55 3.61 -13.45
C PRO A 71 -16.22 3.81 -14.93
N GLY A 72 -16.68 2.88 -15.77
CA GLY A 72 -16.43 2.92 -17.21
C GLY A 72 -15.10 2.31 -17.65
N ARG A 73 -14.33 1.73 -16.73
CA ARG A 73 -13.13 0.95 -17.06
C ARG A 73 -13.42 -0.56 -17.01
N PRO A 74 -12.89 -1.34 -17.97
CA PRO A 74 -13.09 -2.79 -18.00
C PRO A 74 -12.42 -3.50 -16.82
N ASP A 75 -11.38 -2.89 -16.24
CA ASP A 75 -10.68 -3.34 -15.05
C ASP A 75 -11.30 -2.69 -13.79
N ASP A 76 -12.56 -3.03 -13.48
CA ASP A 76 -13.20 -2.67 -12.18
C ASP A 76 -12.61 -3.53 -11.04
N GLU A 77 -11.28 -3.47 -10.93
CA GLU A 77 -10.53 -4.06 -9.83
C GLU A 77 -10.75 -3.23 -8.55
N ASN A 78 -10.62 -3.86 -7.39
CA ASN A 78 -10.55 -3.16 -6.10
C ASN A 78 -9.26 -2.34 -6.05
N LEU A 79 -9.30 -1.14 -6.63
CA LEU A 79 -8.19 -0.20 -6.67
C LEU A 79 -8.30 0.75 -5.47
N SER A 80 -7.14 1.07 -4.90
CA SER A 80 -7.00 2.17 -3.96
C SER A 80 -6.00 3.17 -4.50
N PHE A 81 -6.28 4.45 -4.37
CA PHE A 81 -5.36 5.50 -4.81
C PHE A 81 -4.72 6.20 -3.62
N ALA A 82 -3.44 6.53 -3.78
CA ALA A 82 -2.69 7.28 -2.78
C ALA A 82 -3.16 8.74 -2.76
N VAL A 83 -3.39 9.26 -1.56
CA VAL A 83 -3.65 10.67 -1.30
C VAL A 83 -2.56 11.18 -0.37
N ASP A 84 -1.69 12.00 -0.93
CA ASP A 84 -0.70 12.77 -0.19
C ASP A 84 -1.34 14.11 0.25
N LYS A 85 -1.05 14.53 1.48
CA LYS A 85 -1.46 15.85 2.02
C LYS A 85 -0.42 16.91 1.70
#